data_AF-A0A519FM56-F1
#
_entry.id   AF-A0A519FM56-F1
#
_cell.length_a   1.000
_cell.length_b   1.000
_cell.length_c   1.000
_cell.angle_alpha   90.00
_cell.angle_beta   90.00
_cell.angle_gamma   90.00
#
_symmetry.space_group_name_H-M   'P 1'
#
loop_
_entity.id
_entity.type
_entity.pdbx_description
1 polymer ?
#
loop_
_entity_poly.entity_id
_entity_poly.type
_entity_poly.pdbx_seq_one_letter_code
_entity_poly.pdbx_strand_id
1 'polypeptide(L)'
;MKLVVLGPDAVLYRYLTPKWAFVPLSGAGAAAEGGRFNRPGVEALCLARAPQTALEEYRQDSSLVPPATLASYLAKIKGIVDLSGGYDRPHGATIGLSGIVPGARSLALNGR
;
A
#
# COMPACT_ATOMS: atom_id res chain seq x y z
N MET A 1 10.72 -14.22 2.17
CA MET A 1 10.39 -13.41 0.98
C MET A 1 10.26 -14.33 -0.22
N LYS A 2 9.10 -14.36 -0.89
CA LYS A 2 8.88 -15.18 -2.10
C LYS A 2 8.22 -14.33 -3.20
N LEU A 3 8.42 -14.70 -4.46
CA LEU A 3 7.71 -14.09 -5.57
C LEU A 3 6.42 -14.84 -5.86
N VAL A 4 5.31 -14.12 -6.03
CA VAL A 4 3.99 -14.67 -6.31
C VAL A 4 3.35 -13.98 -7.51
N VAL A 5 2.32 -14.64 -8.05
CA VAL A 5 1.45 -14.10 -9.10
C VAL A 5 0.07 -13.89 -8.50
N LEU A 6 -0.56 -12.78 -8.86
CA LEU A 6 -1.93 -12.43 -8.49
C LEU A 6 -2.76 -12.29 -9.77
N GLY A 7 -3.91 -12.97 -9.84
CA GLY A 7 -4.80 -12.94 -11.01
C GLY A 7 -5.04 -14.33 -11.64
N PRO A 8 -5.65 -14.39 -12.84
CA PRO A 8 -5.89 -13.28 -13.78
C PRO A 8 -7.03 -12.32 -13.40
N ASP A 9 -7.98 -12.78 -12.58
CA ASP A 9 -9.21 -12.03 -12.26
C ASP A 9 -9.23 -11.54 -10.80
N ALA A 10 -8.06 -11.19 -10.26
CA ALA A 10 -7.98 -10.71 -8.89
C ALA A 10 -8.63 -9.33 -8.81
N VAL A 11 -9.72 -9.22 -8.05
CA VAL A 11 -10.37 -7.94 -7.78
C VAL A 11 -9.58 -7.20 -6.71
N LEU A 12 -9.13 -6.00 -7.07
CA LEU A 12 -8.43 -5.09 -6.17
C LEU A 12 -9.15 -3.75 -6.11
N TYR A 13 -9.01 -3.07 -4.98
CA TYR A 13 -9.68 -1.81 -4.69
C TYR A 13 -8.66 -0.70 -4.41
N ARG A 14 -9.01 0.51 -4.82
CA ARG A 14 -8.25 1.74 -4.55
C ARG A 14 -9.21 2.86 -4.20
N TYR A 15 -8.86 3.64 -3.19
CA TYR A 15 -9.43 4.97 -3.01
C TYR A 15 -8.51 6.00 -3.66
N LEU A 16 -9.09 6.87 -4.50
CA LEU A 16 -8.39 7.96 -5.18
C LEU A 16 -8.83 9.29 -4.59
N THR A 17 -7.87 10.16 -4.31
CA THR A 17 -8.16 11.59 -4.11
C THR A 17 -8.85 12.13 -5.37
N PRO A 18 -9.93 12.92 -5.27
CA PRO A 18 -10.70 13.39 -6.42
C PRO A 18 -9.85 14.04 -7.51
N LYS A 19 -8.77 14.74 -7.13
CA LYS A 19 -7.79 15.33 -8.06
C LYS A 19 -7.19 14.31 -9.04
N TRP A 20 -7.06 13.04 -8.66
CA TRP A 20 -6.42 11.99 -9.48
C TRP A 20 -7.41 11.00 -10.08
N ALA A 21 -8.71 11.11 -9.76
CA ALA A 21 -9.72 10.15 -10.17
C ALA A 21 -9.91 10.05 -11.69
N PHE A 22 -9.58 11.11 -12.43
CA PHE A 22 -9.68 11.15 -13.90
C PHE A 22 -8.58 10.34 -14.62
N VAL A 23 -7.51 9.92 -13.91
CA VAL A 23 -6.42 9.08 -14.41
C VAL A 23 -6.19 7.90 -13.44
N PRO A 24 -7.12 6.95 -13.35
CA PRO A 24 -7.21 6.01 -12.24
C PRO A 24 -6.05 5.00 -12.13
N LEU A 25 -5.22 4.87 -13.16
CA LEU A 25 -4.02 4.03 -13.18
C LEU A 25 -2.72 4.82 -12.96
N SER A 26 -2.77 6.13 -12.77
CA SER A 26 -1.59 6.92 -12.44
C SER A 26 -1.18 6.72 -10.97
N GLY A 27 0.13 6.67 -10.75
CA GLY A 27 0.73 6.71 -9.42
C GLY A 27 1.21 8.10 -8.99
N ALA A 28 0.84 9.17 -9.71
CA ALA A 28 1.36 10.53 -9.49
C ALA A 28 1.13 11.06 -8.06
N GLY A 29 -0.01 10.73 -7.44
CA GLY A 29 -0.27 11.07 -6.03
C GLY A 29 0.73 10.40 -5.08
N ALA A 30 1.01 9.12 -5.29
CA ALA A 30 2.00 8.39 -4.49
C ALA A 30 3.43 8.86 -4.79
N ALA A 31 3.74 9.28 -6.02
CA ALA A 31 5.04 9.86 -6.35
C ALA A 31 5.24 11.23 -5.71
N ALA A 32 4.19 12.05 -5.56
CA ALA A 32 4.31 13.38 -4.98
C ALA A 32 4.78 13.35 -3.52
N GLU A 33 4.25 12.41 -2.72
CA GLU A 33 4.50 12.34 -1.28
C GLU A 33 5.43 11.17 -0.89
N GLY A 34 5.54 10.15 -1.74
CA GLY A 34 6.08 8.85 -1.34
C GLY A 34 5.07 8.03 -0.54
N GLY A 35 5.50 6.86 -0.08
CA GLY A 35 4.68 5.98 0.72
C GLY A 35 5.50 4.88 1.36
N ARG A 36 4.84 3.95 2.06
CA ARG A 36 5.51 2.86 2.77
C ARG A 36 6.38 1.99 1.86
N PHE A 37 6.00 1.86 0.59
CA PHE A 37 6.65 1.00 -0.39
C PHE A 37 7.15 1.74 -1.64
N ASN A 38 7.12 3.08 -1.65
CA ASN A 38 7.63 3.89 -2.76
C ASN A 38 8.28 5.19 -2.25
N ARG A 39 9.34 5.62 -2.93
CA ARG A 39 10.01 6.89 -2.60
C ARG A 39 9.29 8.05 -3.30
N PRO A 40 9.42 9.29 -2.82
CA PRO A 40 9.04 10.47 -3.60
C PRO A 40 9.68 10.43 -5.00
N GLY A 41 8.93 10.86 -6.01
CA GLY A 41 9.28 10.77 -7.43
C GLY A 41 9.01 9.40 -8.08
N VAL A 42 8.66 8.36 -7.32
CA VAL A 42 8.36 7.02 -7.84
C VAL A 42 6.87 6.75 -7.77
N GLU A 43 6.25 6.59 -8.94
CA GLU A 43 4.84 6.23 -9.04
C GLU A 43 4.55 4.84 -8.46
N ALA A 44 3.45 4.74 -7.71
CA ALA A 44 2.96 3.47 -7.17
C ALA A 44 1.43 3.48 -7.06
N LEU A 45 0.84 2.28 -7.10
CA LEU A 45 -0.58 2.04 -6.88
C LEU A 45 -0.79 1.32 -5.54
N CYS A 46 -1.43 2.00 -4.59
CA CYS A 46 -1.87 1.39 -3.34
C CYS A 46 -3.19 0.65 -3.58
N LEU A 47 -3.13 -0.67 -3.65
CA LEU A 47 -4.27 -1.56 -3.94
C LEU A 47 -4.51 -2.51 -2.77
N ALA A 48 -5.77 -2.80 -2.45
CA ALA A 48 -6.14 -3.77 -1.44
C ALA A 48 -7.15 -4.81 -1.97
N ARG A 49 -7.22 -5.99 -1.33
CA ARG A 49 -8.17 -7.05 -1.68
C ARG A 49 -9.59 -6.83 -1.16
N ALA A 50 -9.77 -5.85 -0.26
CA ALA A 50 -11.06 -5.47 0.29
C ALA A 50 -11.22 -3.93 0.26
N PRO A 51 -12.42 -3.40 -0.02
CA PRO A 51 -12.67 -1.96 0.01
C PRO A 51 -12.35 -1.31 1.35
N GLN A 52 -12.67 -2.00 2.45
CA GLN A 52 -12.45 -1.51 3.81
C GLN A 52 -10.95 -1.30 4.08
N THR A 53 -10.11 -2.27 3.70
CA THR A 53 -8.66 -2.14 3.82
C THR A 53 -8.13 -1.01 2.93
N ALA A 54 -8.66 -0.84 1.71
CA ALA A 54 -8.27 0.29 0.85
C ALA A 54 -8.64 1.64 1.48
N LEU A 55 -9.77 1.72 2.19
CA LEU A 55 -10.21 2.92 2.90
C LEU A 55 -9.31 3.23 4.09
N GLU A 56 -8.94 2.21 4.87
CA GLU A 56 -8.04 2.35 6.02
C GLU A 56 -6.67 2.86 5.58
N GLU A 57 -6.10 2.30 4.50
CA GLU A 57 -4.85 2.77 3.91
C GLU A 57 -4.95 4.20 3.36
N TYR A 58 -6.08 4.56 2.73
CA TYR A 58 -6.29 5.92 2.23
C TYR A 58 -6.43 6.95 3.35
N ARG A 59 -7.12 6.59 4.43
CA ARG A 59 -7.29 7.45 5.60
C ARG A 59 -5.97 7.64 6.37
N GLN A 60 -5.04 6.70 6.24
CA GLN A 60 -3.80 6.67 7.04
C GLN A 60 -4.14 6.77 8.53
N ASP A 61 -3.41 7.61 9.28
CA ASP A 61 -3.63 7.85 10.71
C ASP A 61 -4.67 8.95 11.00
N SER A 62 -5.34 9.49 9.97
CA SER A 62 -6.37 10.51 10.16
C SER A 62 -7.61 9.92 10.82
N SER A 63 -8.23 10.65 11.74
CA SER A 63 -9.55 10.29 12.28
C SER A 63 -10.68 10.59 11.29
N LEU A 64 -10.44 11.51 10.34
CA LEU A 64 -11.39 11.94 9.32
C LEU A 64 -10.99 11.43 7.94
N VAL A 65 -11.96 10.86 7.22
CA VAL A 65 -11.79 10.43 5.83
C VAL A 65 -12.02 11.63 4.91
N PRO A 66 -11.03 12.09 4.13
CA PRO A 66 -11.27 13.12 3.13
C PRO A 66 -12.10 12.56 1.95
N PRO A 67 -12.76 13.41 1.15
CA PRO A 67 -13.48 12.96 -0.04
C PRO A 67 -12.61 12.09 -0.94
N ALA A 68 -13.19 11.03 -1.48
CA ALA A 68 -12.46 10.05 -2.27
C ALA A 68 -13.38 9.31 -3.25
N THR A 69 -12.80 8.79 -4.32
CA THR A 69 -13.46 7.91 -5.29
C THR A 69 -12.98 6.49 -5.09
N LEU A 70 -13.90 5.55 -4.87
CA LEU A 70 -13.58 4.12 -4.87
C LEU A 70 -13.56 3.58 -6.30
N ALA A 71 -12.48 2.90 -6.67
CA ALA A 71 -12.37 2.15 -7.91
C ALA A 71 -12.03 0.69 -7.62
N SER A 72 -12.59 -0.21 -8.42
CA SER A 72 -12.19 -1.63 -8.48
C SER A 72 -11.47 -1.93 -9.79
N TYR A 73 -10.54 -2.87 -9.73
CA TYR A 73 -9.73 -3.30 -10.87
C TYR A 73 -9.70 -4.82 -10.92
N LEU A 74 -9.77 -5.38 -12.12
CA LEU A 74 -9.35 -6.74 -12.39
C LEU A 74 -7.86 -6.72 -12.69
N ALA A 75 -7.09 -7.48 -11.94
CA ALA A 75 -5.64 -7.42 -11.98
C ALA A 75 -5.00 -8.77 -12.26
N LYS A 76 -4.01 -8.73 -13.16
CA LYS A 76 -3.05 -9.80 -13.42
C LYS A 76 -1.64 -9.24 -13.23
N ILE A 77 -1.04 -9.53 -12.08
CA ILE A 77 0.24 -8.99 -11.66
C ILE A 77 1.21 -10.15 -11.41
N LYS A 78 2.39 -10.08 -12.03
CA LYS A 78 3.47 -11.05 -11.85
C LYS A 78 4.58 -10.44 -11.01
N GLY A 79 5.37 -11.30 -10.35
CA GLY A 79 6.57 -10.86 -9.63
C GLY A 79 6.26 -10.05 -8.38
N ILE A 80 5.12 -10.29 -7.73
CA ILE A 80 4.80 -9.66 -6.45
C ILE A 80 5.70 -10.25 -5.38
N VAL A 81 6.37 -9.39 -4.63
CA VAL A 81 7.08 -9.79 -3.42
C VAL A 81 6.06 -10.02 -2.31
N ASP A 82 5.93 -11.27 -1.86
CA ASP A 82 5.09 -11.63 -0.72
C ASP A 82 5.84 -11.44 0.60
N LEU A 83 5.36 -10.47 1.38
CA LEU A 83 5.84 -10.10 2.72
C LEU A 83 4.90 -10.57 3.85
N SER A 84 3.85 -11.35 3.54
CA SER A 84 2.85 -11.79 4.53
C SER A 84 3.41 -12.75 5.59
N GLY A 85 4.50 -13.45 5.28
CA GLY A 85 5.21 -14.32 6.21
C GLY A 85 6.07 -13.58 7.25
N GLY A 86 5.99 -12.25 7.31
CA GLY A 86 6.87 -11.43 8.13
C GLY A 86 8.20 -11.12 7.44
N TYR A 87 8.91 -10.14 8.00
CA TYR A 87 10.25 -9.76 7.59
C TYR A 87 11.19 -9.89 8.79
N ASP A 88 11.98 -10.96 8.80
CA ASP A 88 13.07 -11.10 9.77
C ASP A 88 14.20 -10.14 9.40
N ARG A 89 14.44 -9.17 10.28
CA ARG A 89 15.61 -8.30 10.15
C ARG A 89 16.85 -9.18 10.42
N PRO A 90 17.85 -9.24 9.53
CA PRO A 90 19.12 -9.88 9.89
C PRO A 90 19.68 -9.20 11.13
N HIS A 91 19.99 -9.98 12.16
CA HIS A 91 20.58 -9.49 13.40
C HIS A 91 21.93 -8.83 13.07
N GLY A 92 22.08 -7.53 13.36
CA GLY A 92 23.34 -6.80 13.19
C GLY A 92 23.43 -5.78 12.03
N ALA A 93 22.35 -5.52 11.28
CA ALA A 93 22.34 -4.43 10.30
C ALA A 93 22.20 -3.05 10.99
N THR A 94 23.32 -2.41 11.29
CA THR A 94 23.38 -0.98 11.66
C THR A 94 22.95 -0.16 10.46
N ILE A 95 21.72 0.33 10.48
CA ILE A 95 21.28 1.37 9.55
C ILE A 95 21.92 2.67 10.03
N GLY A 96 22.89 3.20 9.27
CA GLY A 96 23.39 4.55 9.45
C GLY A 96 22.19 5.51 9.51
N LEU A 97 22.14 6.31 10.56
CA LEU A 97 21.10 7.30 10.82
C LEU A 97 21.00 8.30 9.65
N SER A 98 20.11 8.01 8.71
CA SER A 98 19.42 9.01 7.88
C SER A 98 17.98 8.53 7.72
N GLY A 99 17.14 8.92 8.68
CA GLY A 99 15.71 8.60 8.71
C GLY A 99 15.28 7.66 9.85
N ILE A 100 15.10 8.23 11.05
CA ILE A 100 14.21 7.69 12.09
C ILE A 100 12.78 7.71 11.51
N VAL A 101 11.96 6.65 11.58
CA VAL A 101 11.02 6.45 12.70
C VAL A 101 10.88 4.96 13.13
N PRO A 102 10.86 4.68 14.44
CA PRO A 102 10.54 3.38 15.03
C PRO A 102 9.01 3.20 15.14
N GLY A 103 8.49 2.01 14.82
CA GLY A 103 7.05 1.78 14.95
C GLY A 103 6.59 0.46 14.36
N ALA A 104 7.18 -0.66 14.81
CA ALA A 104 6.57 -1.96 14.60
C ALA A 104 5.39 -2.09 15.58
N ARG A 105 4.18 -1.80 15.13
CA ARG A 105 2.97 -2.35 15.75
C ARG A 105 2.15 -3.05 14.67
N SER A 106 2.40 -4.34 14.58
CA SER A 106 1.41 -5.33 14.18
C SER A 106 0.20 -5.17 15.12
N LEU A 107 -0.89 -4.62 14.61
CA LEU A 107 -2.22 -4.93 15.15
C LEU A 107 -2.82 -5.95 14.21
N ALA A 108 -2.48 -7.21 14.49
CA ALA A 108 -3.29 -8.34 14.09
C ALA A 108 -4.71 -8.11 14.63
N LEU A 109 -5.64 -7.74 13.76
CA LEU A 109 -7.06 -7.91 14.04
C LEU A 109 -7.34 -9.41 13.97
N ASN A 110 -7.10 -10.10 15.09
CA ASN A 110 -7.70 -11.39 15.33
C ASN A 110 -9.20 -11.16 15.51
N GLY A 111 -9.97 -11.66 14.55
CA GLY A 111 -11.41 -11.79 14.67
C GLY A 111 -11.77 -12.71 15.85
N ARG A 112 -12.63 -12.20 16.72
CA ARG A 112 -13.82 -12.89 17.19
C ARG A 112 -15.00 -11.97 16.99
#